data_AF-A0A0F9JRF1-F1
#
_entry.id   AF-A0A0F9JRF1-F1
#
_cell.length_a   1.000
_cell.length_b   1.000
_cell.length_c   1.000
_cell.angle_alpha   90.00
_cell.angle_beta   90.00
_cell.angle_gamma   90.00
#
_symmetry.space_group_name_H-M   'P 1'
#
loop_
_entity.id
_entity.type
_entity.pdbx_description
1 polymer ?
#
loop_
_entity_poly.entity_id
_entity_poly.type
_entity_poly.pdbx_seq_one_letter_code
_entity_poly.pdbx_strand_id
1 'polypeptide(L)'
;MRHTLNESMSPEEAVEEMVEGNEVALHVLTEVINKHAVPHAVLLDLDDMNIRGKQIQIGLQICEGSIKKFVELVTARSQWLVDEINK
;
A
#
# COMPACT_ATOMS: atom_id res chain seq x y z
N MET A 1 -14.60 1.30 9.98
CA MET A 1 -13.79 1.41 8.75
C MET A 1 -14.51 0.63 7.67
N ARG A 2 -14.73 1.20 6.48
CA ARG A 2 -15.15 0.41 5.33
C ARG A 2 -13.86 -0.11 4.70
N HIS A 3 -13.60 -1.41 4.82
CA HIS A 3 -12.63 -2.06 3.94
C HIS A 3 -13.24 -2.04 2.55
N THR A 4 -12.56 -1.40 1.61
CA THR A 4 -12.98 -1.36 0.21
C THR A 4 -12.49 -2.60 -0.53
N LEU A 5 -11.45 -3.25 -0.01
CA LEU A 5 -11.01 -4.56 -0.48
C LEU A 5 -11.77 -5.69 0.21
N ASN A 6 -11.96 -6.79 -0.51
CA ASN A 6 -12.46 -8.04 0.06
C ASN A 6 -11.54 -9.21 -0.33
N GLU A 7 -11.54 -10.28 0.47
CA GLU A 7 -10.65 -11.45 0.30
C GLU A 7 -10.89 -12.23 -1.01
N SER A 8 -11.99 -11.96 -1.73
CA SER A 8 -12.30 -12.60 -3.01
C SER A 8 -11.83 -11.80 -4.23
N MET A 9 -11.32 -10.58 -4.04
CA MET A 9 -10.72 -9.79 -5.11
C MET A 9 -9.35 -10.34 -5.51
N SER A 10 -9.04 -10.28 -6.79
CA SER A 10 -7.67 -10.50 -7.25
C SER A 10 -6.75 -9.36 -6.77
N PRO A 11 -5.44 -9.62 -6.60
CA PRO A 11 -4.46 -8.57 -6.31
C PRO A 11 -4.50 -7.43 -7.33
N GLU A 12 -4.72 -7.73 -8.61
CA GLU A 12 -4.80 -6.75 -9.69
C GLU A 12 -6.00 -5.81 -9.52
N GLU A 13 -7.20 -6.34 -9.25
CA GLU A 13 -8.39 -5.54 -8.95
C GLU A 13 -8.19 -4.69 -7.69
N ALA A 14 -7.54 -5.25 -6.66
CA ALA A 14 -7.23 -4.49 -5.46
C ALA A 14 -6.29 -3.31 -5.76
N VAL A 15 -5.33 -3.48 -6.66
CA VAL A 15 -4.45 -2.38 -7.09
C VAL A 15 -5.23 -1.31 -7.82
N GLU A 16 -6.10 -1.66 -8.77
CA GLU A 16 -6.94 -0.68 -9.48
C GLU A 16 -7.75 0.20 -8.52
N GLU A 17 -8.31 -0.39 -7.46
CA GLU A 17 -9.05 0.35 -6.42
C GLU A 17 -8.15 1.23 -5.54
N MET A 18 -6.90 0.82 -5.31
CA MET A 18 -5.99 1.49 -4.38
C MET A 18 -5.14 2.60 -5.00
N VAL A 19 -4.94 2.60 -6.32
CA VAL A 19 -4.04 3.56 -6.98
C VAL A 19 -4.63 4.96 -7.07
N GLU A 20 -5.96 5.10 -7.12
CA GLU A 20 -6.66 6.39 -7.22
C GLU A 20 -6.07 7.34 -8.29
N GLY A 21 -5.66 6.77 -9.44
CA GLY A 21 -5.04 7.52 -10.54
C GLY A 21 -3.60 8.00 -10.29
N ASN A 22 -2.94 7.59 -9.20
CA ASN A 22 -1.56 7.94 -8.91
C ASN A 22 -0.58 6.92 -9.54
N GLU A 23 0.23 7.38 -10.50
CA GLU A 23 1.18 6.53 -11.23
C GLU A 23 2.28 5.92 -10.33
N VAL A 24 2.72 6.65 -9.30
CA VAL A 24 3.73 6.14 -8.36
C VAL A 24 3.14 5.01 -7.52
N ALA A 25 1.90 5.18 -7.04
CA ALA A 25 1.18 4.12 -6.35
C ALA A 25 1.04 2.88 -7.24
N LEU A 26 0.65 3.05 -8.50
CA LEU A 26 0.54 1.94 -9.46
C LEU A 26 1.86 1.18 -9.61
N HIS A 27 2.97 1.91 -9.77
CA HIS A 27 4.29 1.29 -9.87
C HIS A 27 4.65 0.51 -8.60
N VAL A 28 4.48 1.11 -7.41
CA VAL A 28 4.79 0.46 -6.12
C VAL A 28 3.93 -0.79 -5.92
N LEU A 29 2.62 -0.70 -6.14
CA LEU A 29 1.73 -1.83 -5.90
C LEU A 29 1.93 -2.96 -6.92
N THR A 30 2.25 -2.63 -8.18
CA THR A 30 2.63 -3.61 -9.20
C THR A 30 3.91 -4.35 -8.79
N GLU A 31 4.89 -3.63 -8.25
CA GLU A 31 6.11 -4.24 -7.70
C GLU A 31 5.82 -5.15 -6.50
N VAL A 32 4.89 -4.77 -5.62
CA VAL A 32 4.43 -5.62 -4.52
C VAL A 32 3.82 -6.92 -5.04
N ILE A 33 2.91 -6.86 -6.02
CA ILE A 33 2.30 -8.07 -6.63
C ILE A 33 3.37 -8.99 -7.22
N ASN A 34 4.30 -8.42 -7.98
CA ASN A 34 5.27 -9.21 -8.74
C ASN A 34 6.39 -9.82 -7.88
N LYS A 35 6.75 -9.18 -6.76
CA LYS A 35 7.96 -9.53 -6.00
C LYS A 35 7.70 -10.04 -4.60
N HIS A 36 6.51 -9.84 -4.04
CA HIS A 36 6.19 -10.27 -2.69
C HIS A 36 5.51 -11.63 -2.68
N ALA A 37 5.85 -12.50 -1.73
CA ALA A 37 5.29 -13.85 -1.64
C ALA A 37 3.80 -13.87 -1.25
N VAL A 38 3.36 -12.82 -0.53
CA VAL A 38 1.99 -12.65 -0.02
C VAL A 38 1.47 -11.25 -0.33
N PRO A 39 1.32 -10.89 -1.61
CA PRO A 39 1.01 -9.52 -2.01
C PRO A 39 -0.36 -9.06 -1.50
N HIS A 40 -1.35 -9.97 -1.51
CA HIS A 40 -2.70 -9.67 -1.06
C HIS A 40 -2.75 -9.26 0.41
N ALA A 41 -1.92 -9.86 1.28
CA ALA A 41 -1.83 -9.45 2.69
C ALA A 41 -1.33 -8.01 2.84
N VAL A 42 -0.33 -7.61 2.04
CA VAL A 42 0.19 -6.24 2.03
C VAL A 42 -0.87 -5.25 1.57
N LEU A 43 -1.65 -5.60 0.53
CA LEU A 43 -2.74 -4.76 0.04
C LEU A 43 -3.86 -4.58 1.09
N LEU A 44 -4.22 -5.65 1.80
CA LEU A 44 -5.18 -5.58 2.91
C LEU A 44 -4.66 -4.73 4.06
N ASP A 45 -3.38 -4.86 4.45
CA ASP A 45 -2.80 -4.01 5.49
C ASP A 45 -2.82 -2.52 5.10
N LEU A 46 -2.54 -2.19 3.83
CA LEU A 46 -2.67 -0.82 3.33
C LEU A 46 -4.11 -0.30 3.41
N ASP A 47 -5.10 -1.13 3.03
CA ASP A 47 -6.52 -0.76 3.13
C ASP A 47 -6.96 -0.57 4.59
N ASP A 48 -6.57 -1.47 5.49
CA ASP A 48 -6.80 -1.37 6.93
C ASP A 48 -6.23 -0.07 7.51
N MET A 49 -5.05 0.33 7.03
CA MET A 49 -4.38 1.58 7.42
C MET A 49 -4.93 2.81 6.70
N ASN A 50 -5.89 2.63 5.77
CA ASN A 50 -6.43 3.68 4.91
C ASN A 50 -5.32 4.47 4.18
N ILE A 51 -4.34 3.75 3.63
CA ILE A 51 -3.23 4.29 2.82
C ILE A 51 -3.50 3.95 1.36
N ARG A 52 -3.84 4.97 0.55
CA ARG A 52 -4.21 4.84 -0.86
C ARG A 52 -3.57 5.93 -1.72
N GLY A 53 -3.48 5.70 -3.03
CA GLY A 53 -3.04 6.66 -4.05
C GLY A 53 -1.84 7.51 -3.63
N LYS A 54 -2.05 8.81 -3.45
CA LYS A 54 -0.98 9.76 -3.07
C LYS A 54 -0.31 9.43 -1.72
N GLN A 55 -1.02 8.81 -0.77
CA GLN A 55 -0.44 8.42 0.51
C GLN A 55 0.61 7.31 0.35
N ILE A 56 0.45 6.41 -0.64
CA ILE A 56 1.45 5.40 -0.98
C ILE A 56 2.72 6.10 -1.50
N GLN A 57 2.58 7.11 -2.35
CA GLN A 57 3.70 7.92 -2.82
C GLN A 57 4.42 8.63 -1.66
N ILE A 58 3.69 9.23 -0.73
CA ILE A 58 4.26 9.90 0.45
C ILE A 58 4.98 8.89 1.36
N GLY A 59 4.35 7.74 1.63
CA GLY A 59 4.94 6.66 2.42
C GLY A 59 6.24 6.15 1.82
N LEU A 60 6.30 6.02 0.49
CA LEU A 60 7.53 5.67 -0.21
C LEU A 60 8.63 6.75 -0.04
N GLN A 61 8.27 8.04 -0.10
CA GLN A 61 9.21 9.14 0.13
C GLN A 61 9.76 9.17 1.56
N ILE A 62 8.91 8.94 2.56
CA ILE A 62 9.31 8.77 3.98
C ILE A 62 10.28 7.59 4.12
N CYS A 63 10.10 6.56 3.31
CA CYS A 63 10.98 5.41 3.23
C CYS A 63 12.19 5.61 2.31
N GLU A 64 12.50 6.84 1.91
CA GLU A 64 13.66 7.21 1.06
C GLU A 64 13.64 6.47 -0.30
N GLY A 65 12.46 6.17 -0.84
CA GLY A 65 12.31 5.43 -2.09
C GLY A 65 12.40 3.90 -1.96
N SER A 66 12.63 3.37 -0.74
CA SER A 66 12.76 1.93 -0.52
C SER A 66 11.40 1.24 -0.40
N ILE A 67 10.97 0.55 -1.48
CA ILE A 67 9.76 -0.28 -1.47
C ILE A 67 9.84 -1.36 -0.38
N LYS A 68 11.02 -1.97 -0.19
CA LYS A 68 11.21 -3.00 0.84
C LYS A 68 10.91 -2.43 2.24
N LYS A 69 11.50 -1.28 2.58
CA LYS A 69 11.29 -0.63 3.89
C LYS A 69 9.82 -0.21 4.06
N PHE A 70 9.21 0.30 2.99
CA PHE A 70 7.79 0.66 3.00
C PHE A 70 6.90 -0.55 3.31
N VAL A 71 7.10 -1.67 2.62
CA VAL A 71 6.34 -2.91 2.84
C VAL A 71 6.58 -3.48 4.24
N GLU A 72 7.80 -3.44 4.76
CA GLU A 72 8.11 -3.85 6.15
C GLU A 72 7.31 -3.04 7.18
N LEU A 73 7.17 -1.73 6.98
CA LEU A 73 6.42 -0.86 7.90
C LEU A 73 4.90 -1.03 7.77
N VAL A 74 4.41 -1.26 6.55
CA VAL A 74 2.99 -1.56 6.27
C VAL A 74 2.60 -2.88 6.90
N THR A 75 3.37 -3.94 6.68
CA THR A 75 3.11 -5.27 7.27
C THR A 75 3.27 -5.27 8.79
N ALA A 76 4.12 -4.39 9.34
CA ALA A 76 4.21 -4.15 10.78
C ALA A 76 3.06 -3.28 11.32
N ARG A 77 2.14 -2.81 10.46
CA ARG A 77 1.03 -1.89 10.78
C ARG A 77 1.49 -0.68 11.58
N SER A 78 2.59 -0.08 11.11
CA SER A 78 3.32 0.92 11.85
C SER A 78 2.53 2.23 12.00
N GLN A 79 2.05 2.53 13.22
CA GLN A 79 1.27 3.74 13.49
C GLN A 79 2.04 5.03 13.19
N TRP A 80 3.34 5.08 13.46
CA TRP A 80 4.14 6.28 13.18
C TRP A 80 4.18 6.60 11.68
N LEU A 81 4.16 5.59 10.82
CA LEU A 81 4.14 5.78 9.37
C LEU A 81 2.81 6.40 8.95
N VAL A 82 1.70 5.89 9.49
CA VAL A 82 0.36 6.45 9.25
C VAL A 82 0.29 7.90 9.70
N ASP A 83 0.81 8.20 10.88
CA ASP A 83 0.81 9.56 11.42
C ASP A 83 1.64 10.51 10.54
N GLU A 84 2.80 10.08 10.05
CA GLU A 84 3.66 10.88 9.19
C GLU A 84 3.07 11.11 7.78
N ILE A 85 2.40 10.09 7.22
CA ILE A 85 1.73 10.17 5.92
C ILE A 85 0.56 11.18 5.95
N ASN A 86 -0.12 11.33 7.09
CA ASN A 86 -1.31 12.17 7.23
C ASN A 86 -1.05 13.59 7.76
N LYS A 87 0.22 14.01 7.85
CA LYS A 87 0.61 15.40 8.13
C LYS A 87 0.39 16.30 6.92
#